data_AF-A0AAV5YML1-F1
#
_entry.id   AF-A0AAV5YML1-F1
#
_cell.length_a   1.000
_cell.length_b   1.000
_cell.length_c   1.000
_cell.angle_alpha   90.00
_cell.angle_beta   90.00
_cell.angle_gamma   90.00
#
_symmetry.space_group_name_H-M   'P 1'
#
loop_
_entity.id
_entity.type
_entity.pdbx_description
1 polymer ?
#
loop_
_entity_poly.entity_id
_entity_poly.type
_entity_poly.pdbx_seq_one_letter_code
_entity_poly.pdbx_strand_id
1 'polypeptide(L)'
;GQFSLHHTHLVHNSRPNLSADRRVGLGISYIPTTVRCTSRTRLTAMRVRGTDRYGHFDDEPRPRVDFGAAERAAHADAVARFRASNVEQTSRYAPASR
;
A
#
# COMPACT_ATOMS: atom_id res chain seq x y z
N GLY A 1 -18.01 12.55 2.50
CA GLY A 1 -16.58 12.32 2.20
C GLY A 1 -16.35 12.62 0.73
N GLN A 2 -15.32 13.39 0.41
CA GLN A 2 -14.88 13.64 -0.97
C GLN A 2 -13.59 12.87 -1.22
N PHE A 3 -13.25 12.60 -2.47
CA PHE A 3 -11.98 11.98 -2.84
C PHE A 3 -11.40 12.64 -4.09
N SER A 4 -10.09 12.49 -4.24
CA SER A 4 -9.38 12.76 -5.48
C SER A 4 -8.70 11.48 -5.95
N LEU A 5 -8.49 11.37 -7.27
CA LEU A 5 -7.71 10.31 -7.88
C LEU A 5 -6.50 10.94 -8.55
N HIS A 6 -5.33 10.38 -8.30
CA HIS A 6 -4.10 10.79 -8.95
C HIS A 6 -3.22 9.59 -9.18
N HIS A 7 -2.37 9.69 -10.20
CA HIS A 7 -1.32 8.71 -10.44
C HIS A 7 -0.27 8.80 -9.32
N THR A 8 0.29 7.67 -8.88
CA THR A 8 1.27 7.63 -7.77
C THR A 8 2.49 8.52 -8.00
N HIS A 9 2.88 8.72 -9.27
CA HIS A 9 4.01 9.58 -9.65
C HIS A 9 3.63 11.04 -9.95
N LEU A 10 2.36 11.43 -9.77
CA LEU A 10 1.99 12.84 -9.91
C LEU A 10 2.73 13.65 -8.85
N VAL A 11 3.40 14.74 -9.24
CA VAL A 11 4.02 15.66 -8.27
C VAL A 11 2.92 16.27 -7.41
N HIS A 12 3.00 16.06 -6.10
CA HIS A 12 2.02 16.55 -5.15
C HIS A 12 2.68 17.02 -3.86
N ASN A 13 2.02 17.95 -3.17
CA ASN A 13 2.39 18.39 -1.83
C ASN A 13 1.15 18.60 -0.97
N SER A 14 1.35 18.67 0.34
CA SER A 14 0.30 19.09 1.25
C SER A 14 0.78 20.32 2.01
N ARG A 15 -0.01 21.40 1.97
CA ARG A 15 0.30 22.64 2.68
C ARG A 15 0.16 22.46 4.20
N PRO A 16 0.83 23.31 5.00
CA PRO A 16 0.64 23.37 6.45
C PRO A 16 -0.84 23.51 6.81
N ASN A 17 -1.23 22.87 7.92
CA ASN A 17 -2.56 23.04 8.49
C ASN A 17 -2.55 24.26 9.41
N LEU A 18 -3.32 25.30 9.06
CA LEU A 18 -3.43 26.54 9.83
C LEU A 18 -4.72 26.61 10.68
N SER A 19 -5.50 25.54 10.70
CA SER A 19 -6.72 25.46 11.50
C SER A 19 -6.45 24.92 12.91
N ALA A 20 -7.40 25.12 13.83
CA ALA A 20 -7.34 24.53 15.17
C ALA A 20 -7.65 23.02 15.19
N ASP A 21 -8.08 22.44 14.06
CA ASP A 21 -8.54 21.06 13.95
C ASP A 21 -7.57 20.17 13.18
N ARG A 22 -7.64 18.85 13.39
CA ARG A 22 -6.81 17.87 12.67
C ARG A 22 -7.33 17.64 11.24
N ARG A 23 -6.45 17.77 10.25
CA ARG A 23 -6.69 17.30 8.87
C ARG A 23 -6.32 15.82 8.74
N VAL A 24 -7.31 14.94 8.55
CA VAL A 24 -7.11 13.50 8.35
C VAL A 24 -7.47 13.13 6.91
N GLY A 25 -6.54 12.48 6.20
CA GLY A 25 -6.75 11.95 4.85
C GLY A 25 -6.50 10.44 4.81
N LEU A 26 -7.27 9.73 3.99
CA LEU A 26 -7.13 8.31 3.75
C LEU A 26 -6.62 8.10 2.32
N GLY A 27 -5.44 7.47 2.19
CA GLY A 27 -4.87 7.10 0.91
C GLY A 27 -5.17 5.63 0.60
N ILE A 28 -5.66 5.36 -0.60
CA ILE A 28 -5.89 3.99 -1.11
C ILE A 28 -5.24 3.89 -2.49
N SER A 29 -4.33 2.94 -2.64
CA SER A 29 -3.65 2.66 -3.90
C SER A 29 -4.33 1.48 -4.60
N TYR A 30 -4.71 1.67 -5.87
CA TYR A 30 -5.24 0.61 -6.71
C TYR A 30 -4.25 0.23 -7.79
N ILE A 31 -4.14 -1.06 -8.05
CA ILE A 31 -3.32 -1.63 -9.13
C ILE A 31 -4.14 -2.69 -9.87
N PRO A 32 -3.99 -2.84 -11.19
CA PRO A 32 -4.58 -3.97 -11.91
C PRO A 32 -3.83 -5.26 -11.57
N THR A 33 -4.50 -6.40 -11.68
CA THR A 33 -3.92 -7.73 -11.39
C THR A 33 -2.70 -8.08 -12.26
N THR A 34 -2.51 -7.37 -13.38
CA THR A 34 -1.39 -7.53 -14.31
C THR A 34 -0.07 -6.99 -13.78
N VAL A 35 -0.06 -6.13 -12.75
CA VAL A 35 1.21 -5.60 -12.22
C VAL A 35 1.87 -6.60 -11.29
N ARG A 36 3.20 -6.55 -11.22
CA ARG A 36 4.02 -7.37 -10.33
C ARG A 36 4.99 -6.48 -9.57
N CYS A 37 5.16 -6.72 -8.27
CA CYS A 37 6.27 -6.13 -7.52
C CYS A 37 7.61 -6.72 -7.98
N THR A 38 8.63 -5.87 -8.11
CA THR A 38 9.99 -6.30 -8.50
C THR A 38 10.87 -6.66 -7.30
N SER A 39 10.38 -6.50 -6.07
CA SER A 39 11.03 -6.97 -4.85
C SER A 39 11.08 -8.50 -4.82
N ARG A 40 12.12 -9.04 -4.19
CA ARG A 40 12.18 -10.48 -3.86
C ARG A 40 11.17 -10.86 -2.78
N THR A 41 10.74 -9.89 -1.97
CA THR A 41 9.69 -10.09 -0.98
C THR A 41 8.33 -10.14 -1.67
N ARG A 42 7.64 -11.27 -1.54
CA ARG A 42 6.27 -11.40 -2.04
C ARG A 42 5.31 -10.57 -1.16
N LEU A 43 4.48 -9.75 -1.80
CA LEU A 43 3.56 -8.84 -1.13
C LEU A 43 2.13 -9.36 -1.17
N THR A 44 1.30 -8.81 -0.29
CA THR A 44 -0.14 -9.06 -0.23
C THR A 44 -0.91 -7.90 -0.86
N ALA A 45 -2.12 -8.16 -1.38
CA ALA A 45 -3.06 -7.14 -1.81
C ALA A 45 -4.50 -7.68 -1.80
N MET A 46 -5.45 -6.88 -1.36
CA MET A 46 -6.87 -7.25 -1.41
C MET A 46 -7.45 -7.10 -2.82
N ARG A 47 -8.02 -8.17 -3.39
CA ARG A 47 -8.79 -8.06 -4.63
C ARG A 47 -10.15 -7.38 -4.37
N VAL A 48 -10.37 -6.24 -5.02
CA VAL A 48 -11.60 -5.45 -4.86
C VAL A 48 -12.56 -5.52 -6.05
N ARG A 49 -12.09 -5.95 -7.24
CA ARG A 49 -12.90 -6.07 -8.45
C ARG A 49 -12.33 -7.10 -9.41
N GLY A 50 -13.17 -7.72 -10.24
CA GLY A 50 -12.75 -8.59 -11.34
C GLY A 50 -12.23 -9.94 -10.86
N THR A 51 -11.38 -10.59 -11.65
CA THR A 51 -10.75 -11.90 -11.34
C THR A 51 -9.24 -11.76 -11.46
N ASP A 52 -8.49 -12.37 -10.55
CA ASP A 52 -7.03 -12.48 -10.69
C ASP A 52 -6.66 -13.80 -11.38
N ARG A 53 -5.88 -13.70 -12.46
CA ARG A 53 -5.32 -14.84 -13.22
C ARG A 53 -3.80 -14.87 -13.19
N TYR A 54 -3.17 -13.88 -12.55
CA TYR A 54 -1.72 -13.67 -12.54
C TYR A 54 -1.06 -14.10 -11.23
N GLY A 55 -1.76 -13.97 -10.09
CA GLY A 55 -1.27 -14.45 -8.79
C GLY A 55 0.02 -13.76 -8.35
N HIS A 56 0.19 -12.49 -8.72
CA HIS A 56 1.39 -11.70 -8.39
C HIS A 56 1.45 -11.26 -6.92
N PHE A 57 0.31 -11.24 -6.25
CA PHE A 57 0.16 -10.91 -4.83
C PHE A 57 -0.56 -12.04 -4.10
N ASP A 58 -0.33 -12.17 -2.81
CA ASP A 58 -1.15 -13.01 -1.94
C ASP A 58 -2.43 -12.26 -1.58
N ASP A 59 -3.60 -12.92 -1.68
CA ASP A 59 -4.89 -12.28 -1.40
C ASP A 59 -5.05 -12.00 0.09
N GLU A 60 -5.41 -10.76 0.42
CA GLU A 60 -5.65 -10.36 1.81
C GLU A 60 -7.05 -10.76 2.26
N PRO A 61 -7.19 -11.41 3.44
CA PRO A 61 -8.51 -11.75 3.95
C PRO A 61 -9.29 -10.47 4.26
N ARG A 62 -10.59 -10.48 3.93
CA ARG A 62 -11.52 -9.43 4.37
C ARG A 62 -11.61 -9.46 5.90
N PRO A 63 -11.45 -8.32 6.60
CA PRO A 63 -11.65 -8.29 8.04
C PRO A 63 -13.11 -8.64 8.36
N ARG A 64 -13.33 -9.49 9.37
CA ARG A 64 -14.67 -9.89 9.79
C ARG A 64 -15.13 -9.20 11.06
N VAL A 65 -14.18 -8.83 11.91
CA VAL A 65 -14.43 -8.11 13.16
C VAL A 65 -13.41 -7.00 13.36
N ASP A 66 -13.86 -5.92 14.01
CA ASP A 66 -12.98 -4.83 14.38
C ASP A 66 -11.94 -5.32 15.39
N PHE A 67 -10.67 -5.08 15.09
CA PHE A 67 -9.55 -5.46 15.94
C PHE A 67 -9.56 -6.94 16.35
N GLY A 68 -9.97 -7.85 15.48
CA GLY A 68 -9.82 -9.29 15.75
C GLY A 68 -8.37 -9.72 15.78
N ALA A 69 -8.08 -10.83 16.47
CA ALA A 69 -6.73 -11.36 16.56
C ALA A 69 -6.18 -11.77 15.18
N ALA A 70 -7.02 -12.37 14.35
CA ALA A 70 -6.65 -12.77 12.99
C ALA A 70 -6.41 -11.56 12.07
N GLU A 71 -7.26 -10.53 12.15
CA GLU A 71 -7.16 -9.30 11.37
C GLU A 71 -5.88 -8.53 11.70
N ARG A 72 -5.56 -8.40 13.00
CA ARG A 72 -4.30 -7.78 13.42
C ARG A 72 -3.08 -8.59 12.98
N ALA A 73 -3.15 -9.91 13.03
CA ALA A 73 -2.06 -10.77 12.57
C ALA A 73 -1.83 -10.62 11.05
N ALA A 74 -2.90 -10.67 10.26
CA ALA A 74 -2.84 -10.44 8.81
C ALA A 74 -2.28 -9.06 8.46
N HIS A 75 -2.74 -8.01 9.17
CA HIS A 75 -2.22 -6.65 8.98
C HIS A 75 -0.73 -6.53 9.35
N ALA A 76 -0.32 -7.14 10.46
CA ALA A 76 1.08 -7.11 10.90
C ALA A 76 2.01 -7.80 9.90
N ASP A 77 1.60 -8.95 9.35
CA ASP A 77 2.33 -9.67 8.29
C ASP A 77 2.43 -8.83 7.01
N ALA A 78 1.31 -8.30 6.52
CA ALA A 78 1.28 -7.43 5.33
C ALA A 78 2.21 -6.21 5.47
N VAL A 79 2.18 -5.53 6.62
CA VAL A 79 3.05 -4.39 6.93
C VAL A 79 4.52 -4.80 7.01
N ALA A 80 4.84 -5.94 7.62
CA ALA A 80 6.20 -6.43 7.72
C ALA A 80 6.79 -6.72 6.33
N ARG A 81 6.04 -7.40 5.46
CA ARG A 81 6.44 -7.69 4.06
C ARG A 81 6.61 -6.40 3.26
N PHE A 82 5.67 -5.46 3.37
CA PHE A 82 5.77 -4.15 2.71
C PHE A 82 7.03 -3.38 3.13
N ARG A 83 7.34 -3.35 4.44
CA ARG A 83 8.54 -2.69 4.96
C ARG A 83 9.82 -3.37 4.45
N ALA A 84 9.88 -4.70 4.44
CA ALA A 84 11.02 -5.43 3.90
C ALA A 84 11.23 -5.14 2.41
N SER A 85 10.16 -5.13 1.61
CA SER A 85 10.20 -4.72 0.20
C SER A 85 10.70 -3.29 0.06
N ASN A 86 10.19 -2.34 0.85
CA ASN A 86 10.61 -0.95 0.76
C ASN A 86 12.09 -0.75 1.08
N VAL A 87 12.62 -1.45 2.08
CA VAL A 87 14.06 -1.42 2.38
C VAL A 87 14.86 -1.90 1.16
N GLU A 88 14.50 -3.06 0.60
CA GLU A 88 15.17 -3.58 -0.61
C GLU A 88 15.10 -2.60 -1.80
N GLN A 89 13.91 -2.09 -2.10
CA GLN A 89 13.67 -1.23 -3.25
C GLN A 89 14.34 0.14 -3.08
N THR A 90 14.31 0.70 -1.86
CA THR A 90 14.98 1.98 -1.56
C THR A 90 16.48 1.83 -1.74
N SER A 91 17.09 0.75 -1.26
CA SER A 91 18.52 0.48 -1.49
C SER A 91 18.83 0.29 -2.98
N ARG A 92 17.94 -0.37 -3.74
CA ARG A 92 18.12 -0.60 -5.19
C ARG A 92 18.07 0.68 -6.01
N TYR A 93 17.21 1.62 -5.65
CA TYR A 93 16.99 2.88 -6.38
C TYR A 93 17.63 4.08 -5.69
N ALA A 94 18.46 3.87 -4.67
CA ALA A 94 19.23 4.94 -4.05
C ALA A 94 20.11 5.61 -5.13
N PRO A 95 20.17 6.95 -5.17
CA PRO A 95 21.06 7.63 -6.09
C PRO A 95 22.50 7.17 -5.81
N ALA A 96 23.26 6.86 -6.87
CA ALA A 96 24.68 6.61 -6.74
C ALA A 96 25.33 7.80 -6.01
N SER A 97 26.18 7.52 -5.02
CA SER A 97 26.97 8.56 -4.35
C SER A 97 27.72 9.35 -5.42
N ARG A 98 27.46 10.66 -5.49
CA ARG A 98 28.22 11.59 -6.32
C ARG A 98 29.65 11.71 -5.84
#